data_AF-A0ABD2NXX4-F1
#
_entry.id   AF-A0ABD2NXX4-F1
#
_cell.length_a   1.000
_cell.length_b   1.000
_cell.length_c   1.000
_cell.angle_alpha   90.00
_cell.angle_beta   90.00
_cell.angle_gamma   90.00
#
_symmetry.space_group_name_H-M   'P 1'
#
loop_
_entity.id
_entity.type
_entity.pdbx_description
1 polymer ?
#
loop_
_entity_poly.entity_id
_entity_poly.type
_entity_poly.pdbx_seq_one_letter_code
_entity_poly.pdbx_strand_id
1 'polypeptide(L)'
;MKLHKPNYPIRPVSYVTAPSFKLSKFLNELLLKHSNFKSKFSVKNSYELIANIKDTCIPPNSKLISFDVENLFPNIPPKDTYYLVEELIEKNHVNTIIKSDILSLLPICLHQNYFYFNNKYYLLIR
;
A
#
# COMPACT_ATOMS: atom_id res chain seq x y z
N MET A 1 0.16 10.69 13.90
CA MET A 1 -1.21 11.18 13.56
C MET A 1 -1.07 12.61 13.06
N LYS A 2 -1.67 13.00 11.91
CA LYS A 2 -1.74 14.43 11.54
C LYS A 2 -3.10 14.96 11.95
N LEU A 3 -3.10 15.92 12.86
CA LEU A 3 -4.24 16.72 13.26
C LEU A 3 -4.19 17.99 12.41
N HIS A 4 -4.76 17.97 11.21
CA HIS A 4 -4.68 19.14 10.36
C HIS A 4 -6.06 19.45 9.80
N LYS A 5 -6.64 20.53 10.35
CA LYS A 5 -7.92 21.18 10.06
C LYS A 5 -9.13 20.69 10.88
N PRO A 6 -9.86 21.60 11.55
CA PRO A 6 -11.17 21.28 12.12
C PRO A 6 -12.09 20.75 11.02
N ASN A 7 -12.93 19.77 11.36
CA ASN A 7 -13.88 19.07 10.47
C ASN A 7 -13.31 18.05 9.47
N TYR A 8 -12.01 17.74 9.50
CA TYR A 8 -11.45 16.63 8.70
C TYR A 8 -11.19 15.38 9.55
N PRO A 9 -11.50 14.17 9.02
CA PRO A 9 -11.24 12.94 9.74
C PRO A 9 -9.74 12.79 10.04
N ILE A 10 -9.45 12.33 11.25
CA ILE A 10 -8.10 12.06 11.71
C ILE A 10 -7.45 11.04 10.77
N ARG A 11 -6.31 11.40 10.17
CA ARG A 11 -5.52 10.47 9.37
C ARG A 11 -4.41 9.84 10.23
N PRO A 12 -4.37 8.50 10.39
CA PRO A 12 -3.22 7.83 10.97
C PRO A 12 -2.05 7.92 9.98
N VAL A 13 -1.21 8.95 10.17
CA VAL A 13 -0.03 9.17 9.32
C VAL A 13 1.12 8.20 9.62
N SER A 14 1.00 7.43 10.70
CA SER A 14 1.99 6.44 11.10
C SER A 14 1.30 5.30 11.84
N TYR A 15 1.46 4.08 11.30
CA TYR A 15 0.97 2.83 11.89
C TYR A 15 2.07 2.10 12.68
N VAL A 16 3.15 2.81 13.02
CA VAL A 16 4.36 2.23 13.66
C VAL A 16 4.07 1.62 15.04
N THR A 17 3.03 2.11 15.72
CA THR A 17 2.59 1.60 17.03
C THR A 17 1.60 0.43 16.93
N ALA A 18 1.25 0.00 15.73
CA ALA A 18 0.41 -1.17 15.54
C ALA A 18 1.19 -2.45 15.83
N PRO A 19 0.59 -3.47 16.46
CA PRO A 19 1.27 -4.74 16.71
C PRO A 19 1.75 -5.45 15.45
N SER A 20 1.03 -5.27 14.33
CA SER A 20 1.41 -5.85 13.04
C SER A 20 2.60 -5.14 12.39
N PHE A 21 3.05 -3.97 12.85
CA PHE A 21 3.99 -3.14 12.10
C PHE A 21 5.27 -3.88 11.68
N LYS A 22 5.92 -4.57 12.62
CA LYS A 22 7.14 -5.35 12.34
C LYS A 22 6.84 -6.54 11.41
N LEU A 23 5.70 -7.18 11.59
CA LEU A 23 5.27 -8.31 10.77
C LEU A 23 4.97 -7.87 9.33
N SER A 24 4.24 -6.78 9.15
CA SER A 24 3.94 -6.17 7.85
C SER A 24 5.22 -5.74 7.12
N LYS A 25 6.20 -5.19 7.85
CA LYS A 25 7.51 -4.86 7.28
C LYS A 25 8.24 -6.11 6.78
N PHE A 26 8.32 -7.15 7.61
CA PHE A 26 8.93 -8.43 7.24
C PHE A 26 8.23 -9.08 6.05
N LEU A 27 6.89 -9.13 6.06
CA LEU A 27 6.09 -9.65 4.96
C LEU A 27 6.35 -8.88 3.65
N ASN A 28 6.44 -7.55 3.72
CA ASN A 28 6.75 -6.73 2.55
C ASN A 28 8.16 -7.01 2.00
N GLU A 29 9.17 -7.15 2.86
CA GLU A 29 10.54 -7.52 2.44
C GLU A 29 10.56 -8.88 1.75
N LEU A 30 9.86 -9.86 2.33
CA LEU A 30 9.76 -11.21 1.81
C LEU A 30 9.02 -11.25 0.46
N LEU A 31 7.90 -10.52 0.35
CA LEU A 31 7.17 -10.35 -0.92
C LEU A 31 8.04 -9.74 -2.01
N LEU A 32 8.72 -8.62 -1.73
CA LEU A 32 9.55 -7.93 -2.73
C LEU A 32 10.75 -8.78 -3.16
N LYS A 33 11.33 -9.55 -2.24
CA LYS A 33 12.47 -10.42 -2.52
C LYS A 33 12.11 -11.58 -3.45
N HIS A 34 10.90 -12.13 -3.34
CA HIS A 34 10.53 -13.37 -4.01
C HIS A 34 9.56 -13.20 -5.18
N SER A 35 8.71 -12.18 -5.18
CA SER A 35 7.67 -12.01 -6.21
C SER A 35 8.16 -11.37 -7.51
N ASN A 36 9.39 -10.84 -7.56
CA ASN A 36 9.90 -10.01 -8.67
C ASN A 36 8.95 -8.86 -9.07
N PHE A 37 8.08 -8.42 -8.16
CA PHE A 37 7.08 -7.41 -8.44
C PHE A 37 7.73 -6.07 -8.80
N LYS A 38 7.32 -5.51 -9.94
CA LYS A 38 7.66 -4.15 -10.35
C LYS A 38 6.40 -3.44 -10.79
N SER A 39 6.12 -2.30 -10.17
CA SER A 39 5.02 -1.45 -10.62
C SER A 39 5.36 -0.85 -11.98
N LYS A 40 4.46 -1.05 -12.95
CA LYS A 40 4.64 -0.58 -14.34
C LYS A 40 4.55 0.94 -14.47
N PHE A 41 3.78 1.59 -13.60
CA PHE A 41 3.41 3.00 -13.74
C PHE A 41 3.78 3.86 -12.53
N SER A 42 4.40 3.27 -11.50
CA SER A 42 4.89 4.05 -10.37
C SER A 42 6.16 4.78 -10.73
N VAL A 43 6.21 6.05 -10.35
CA VAL A 43 7.43 6.87 -10.35
C VAL A 43 8.02 6.89 -8.94
N LYS A 44 9.35 6.92 -8.83
CA LYS A 44 10.06 6.94 -7.55
C LYS A 44 9.91 8.27 -6.82
N ASN A 45 9.91 9.37 -7.58
CA ASN A 45 9.86 10.73 -7.05
C ASN A 45 9.37 11.73 -8.12
N SER A 46 9.24 13.00 -7.71
CA SER A 46 8.81 14.09 -8.59
C SER A 46 9.79 14.39 -9.72
N TYR A 47 11.10 14.19 -9.53
CA TYR A 47 12.09 14.41 -10.61
C TYR A 47 11.91 13.41 -11.75
N GLU A 48 11.67 12.14 -11.43
CA GLU A 48 11.38 11.11 -12.44
C GLU A 48 10.06 11.42 -13.17
N LEU A 49 9.03 11.85 -12.45
CA LEU A 49 7.78 12.27 -13.07
C LEU A 49 8.00 13.39 -14.09
N ILE A 50 8.73 14.44 -13.71
CA ILE A 50 9.07 15.56 -14.60
C ILE A 50 9.84 15.05 -15.82
N ALA A 51 10.85 14.21 -15.62
CA ALA A 51 11.64 13.64 -16.71
C ALA A 51 10.78 12.83 -17.69
N ASN A 52 9.78 12.09 -17.19
CA ASN A 52 8.89 11.28 -18.01
C ASN A 52 7.91 12.10 -18.85
N ILE A 53 7.46 13.27 -18.35
CA ILE A 53 6.41 14.06 -19.03
C ILE A 53 6.93 15.26 -19.81
N LYS A 54 8.13 15.78 -19.50
CA LYS A 54 8.63 17.06 -20.05
C LYS A 54 8.71 17.08 -21.59
N ASP A 55 9.03 15.94 -22.20
CA ASP A 55 9.24 15.82 -23.66
C ASP A 55 8.03 15.15 -24.35
N THR A 56 6.90 15.01 -23.64
CA THR A 56 5.69 14.41 -24.22
C THR A 56 5.05 15.40 -25.18
N CYS A 57 4.89 15.01 -26.45
CA CYS A 57 4.16 15.82 -27.43
C CYS A 57 2.67 15.80 -27.10
N ILE A 58 2.12 16.97 -26.73
CA ILE A 58 0.73 17.13 -26.32
C ILE A 58 -0.07 17.66 -27.53
N PRO A 59 -1.07 16.93 -28.05
CA PRO A 59 -1.88 17.39 -29.17
C PRO A 59 -2.66 18.68 -28.86
N PRO A 60 -2.98 19.49 -29.89
CA PRO A 60 -3.90 20.62 -29.74
C PRO A 60 -5.26 20.17 -29.17
N ASN A 61 -5.90 21.02 -28.36
CA ASN A 61 -7.20 20.77 -27.72
C ASN A 61 -7.23 19.60 -26.70
N SER A 62 -6.08 19.17 -26.20
CA SER A 62 -6.00 18.19 -25.11
C SER A 62 -6.28 18.82 -23.74
N LYS A 63 -6.61 17.98 -22.76
CA LYS A 63 -6.82 18.37 -21.37
C LYS A 63 -6.01 17.46 -20.45
N LEU A 64 -5.35 18.06 -19.47
CA LEU A 64 -4.73 17.32 -18.38
C LEU A 64 -5.79 17.04 -17.31
N ILE A 65 -5.90 15.78 -16.90
CA ILE A 65 -6.78 15.35 -15.81
C ILE A 65 -5.91 14.75 -14.72
N SER A 66 -6.15 15.16 -13.48
CA SER A 66 -5.49 14.63 -12.30
C SER A 66 -6.54 14.01 -11.38
N PHE A 67 -6.26 12.82 -10.87
CA PHE A 67 -7.10 12.10 -9.93
C PHE A 67 -6.38 11.99 -8.59
N ASP A 68 -7.08 12.28 -7.51
CA ASP A 68 -6.64 12.00 -6.14
C ASP A 68 -7.57 10.96 -5.53
N VAL A 69 -7.01 9.90 -4.96
CA VAL A 69 -7.79 8.82 -4.34
C VAL A 69 -8.02 9.17 -2.89
N GLU A 70 -9.28 9.36 -2.51
CA GLU A 70 -9.65 9.59 -1.13
C GLU A 70 -9.46 8.31 -0.29
N ASN A 71 -8.82 8.45 0.88
CA ASN A 71 -8.66 7.39 1.87
C ASN A 71 -8.12 6.07 1.27
N LEU A 72 -7.05 6.14 0.47
CA LEU A 72 -6.46 5.00 -0.23
C LEU A 72 -6.29 3.75 0.67
N PHE A 73 -5.62 3.86 1.82
CA PHE A 73 -5.30 2.69 2.64
C PHE A 73 -6.53 2.00 3.28
N PRO A 74 -7.49 2.71 3.91
CA PRO A 74 -8.72 2.09 4.39
C PRO A 74 -9.56 1.43 3.29
N ASN A 75 -9.57 2.02 2.09
CA ASN A 75 -10.40 1.58 0.97
C ASN A 75 -9.81 0.40 0.17
N ILE A 76 -8.63 -0.13 0.53
CA ILE A 76 -8.09 -1.32 -0.12
C ILE A 76 -8.82 -2.57 0.41
N PRO A 77 -9.55 -3.31 -0.45
CA PRO A 77 -10.29 -4.50 -0.05
C PRO A 77 -9.33 -5.66 0.32
N PRO A 78 -9.41 -6.20 1.56
CA PRO A 78 -8.52 -7.29 1.99
C PRO A 78 -8.61 -8.55 1.13
N LYS A 79 -9.83 -8.91 0.72
CA LYS A 79 -10.09 -10.12 -0.06
C LYS A 79 -9.40 -10.04 -1.43
N ASP A 80 -9.58 -8.94 -2.14
CA ASP A 80 -8.98 -8.78 -3.48
C ASP A 80 -7.45 -8.67 -3.37
N THR A 81 -6.96 -8.02 -2.31
CA THR A 81 -5.51 -7.95 -2.03
C THR A 81 -4.91 -9.34 -1.83
N TYR A 82 -5.61 -10.22 -1.10
CA TYR A 82 -5.16 -11.60 -0.91
C TYR A 82 -5.01 -12.33 -2.25
N TYR A 83 -6.03 -12.31 -3.09
CA TYR A 83 -6.00 -13.00 -4.38
C TYR A 83 -4.96 -12.42 -5.35
N LEU A 84 -4.80 -11.09 -5.36
CA LEU A 84 -3.78 -10.45 -6.19
C LEU A 84 -2.36 -10.87 -5.77
N VAL A 85 -2.11 -11.00 -4.47
CA VAL A 85 -0.81 -11.49 -3.98
C VAL A 85 -0.62 -12.96 -4.29
N GLU A 86 -1.66 -13.79 -4.12
CA GLU A 86 -1.63 -15.21 -4.46
C GLU A 86 -1.32 -15.44 -5.95
N GLU A 87 -2.03 -14.74 -6.85
CA GLU A 87 -1.78 -14.80 -8.29
C GLU A 87 -0.35 -14.35 -8.64
N LEU A 88 0.11 -13.27 -8.02
CA LEU A 88 1.45 -12.72 -8.24
C LEU A 88 2.55 -13.72 -7.88
N ILE A 89 2.46 -14.37 -6.72
CA ILE A 89 3.49 -15.32 -6.26
C ILE A 89 3.43 -16.64 -7.02
N GLU A 90 2.24 -17.06 -7.46
CA GLU A 90 2.06 -18.23 -8.34
C GLU A 90 2.70 -17.99 -9.72
N LYS A 91 2.39 -16.86 -10.34
CA LYS A 91 2.92 -16.47 -11.65
C LYS A 91 4.44 -16.37 -11.67
N ASN A 92 5.05 -16.01 -10.53
CA ASN A 92 6.50 -15.88 -10.40
C ASN A 92 7.18 -17.13 -9.84
N HIS A 93 6.46 -18.26 -9.73
CA HIS A 93 6.98 -19.54 -9.27
C HIS A 93 7.73 -19.45 -7.92
N VAL A 94 7.18 -18.67 -6.98
CA VAL A 94 7.74 -18.54 -5.64
C VAL A 94 7.77 -19.91 -4.94
N ASN A 95 8.87 -20.21 -4.24
CA ASN A 95 9.04 -21.45 -3.50
C ASN A 95 7.84 -21.75 -2.59
N THR A 96 7.36 -22.99 -2.57
CA THR A 96 6.15 -23.42 -1.86
C THR A 96 6.15 -23.08 -0.37
N ILE A 97 7.29 -23.20 0.31
CA ILE A 97 7.40 -22.86 1.75
C ILE A 97 7.18 -21.37 1.94
N ILE A 98 7.87 -20.55 1.13
CA ILE A 98 7.77 -19.09 1.16
C ILE A 98 6.36 -18.62 0.78
N LYS A 99 5.73 -19.26 -0.21
CA LYS A 99 4.32 -19.03 -0.56
C LYS A 99 3.42 -19.25 0.65
N SER A 100 3.58 -20.36 1.37
CA SER A 100 2.80 -20.66 2.57
C SER A 100 3.00 -19.62 3.67
N ASP A 101 4.23 -19.15 3.87
CA ASP A 101 4.54 -18.10 4.85
C ASP A 101 3.86 -16.78 4.46
N ILE A 102 3.94 -16.37 3.18
CA ILE A 102 3.26 -15.17 2.68
C ILE A 102 1.75 -15.25 2.91
N LEU A 103 1.12 -16.34 2.46
CA LEU A 103 -0.34 -16.48 2.48
C LEU A 103 -0.90 -16.67 3.88
N SER A 104 -0.11 -17.19 4.83
CA SER A 104 -0.51 -17.29 6.24
C SER A 104 -0.36 -15.95 6.98
N LEU A 105 0.68 -15.16 6.69
CA LEU A 105 0.93 -13.88 7.34
C LEU A 105 0.09 -12.73 6.77
N LEU A 106 -0.23 -12.77 5.48
CA LEU A 106 -0.95 -11.70 4.79
C LEU A 106 -2.32 -11.38 5.42
N PRO A 107 -3.20 -12.37 5.73
CA PRO A 107 -4.46 -12.10 6.40
C PRO A 107 -4.28 -11.42 7.76
N ILE A 108 -3.25 -11.79 8.52
CA ILE A 108 -2.98 -11.18 9.83
C ILE A 108 -2.69 -9.68 9.65
N CYS A 109 -1.81 -9.34 8.71
CA CYS A 109 -1.47 -7.95 8.40
C CYS A 109 -2.67 -7.16 7.83
N LEU A 110 -3.50 -7.81 6.99
CA LEU A 110 -4.66 -7.17 6.37
C LEU A 110 -5.86 -6.99 7.31
N HIS A 111 -6.02 -7.82 8.34
CA HIS A 111 -7.14 -7.69 9.28
C HIS A 111 -6.77 -6.89 10.53
N GLN A 112 -5.48 -6.79 10.85
CA GLN A 112 -5.03 -6.01 11.98
C GLN A 112 -5.28 -4.51 11.71
N ASN A 113 -6.18 -3.92 12.49
CA ASN A 113 -6.70 -2.58 12.26
C ASN A 113 -6.73 -1.70 13.52
N TYR A 114 -5.93 -2.01 14.54
CA TYR A 114 -5.82 -1.21 15.76
C TYR A 114 -4.40 -0.68 16.01
N PHE A 115 -4.27 0.43 16.72
CA PHE A 115 -2.97 1.00 17.06
C PHE A 115 -3.02 1.74 18.40
N TYR A 116 -1.85 1.94 19.00
CA TYR A 116 -1.71 2.64 20.27
C TYR A 116 -1.27 4.09 20.04
N PHE A 117 -1.97 5.04 20.65
CA PHE A 117 -1.64 6.47 20.58
C PHE A 117 -2.15 7.18 21.84
N ASN A 118 -1.39 8.16 22.36
CA ASN A 118 -1.81 8.97 23.52
C ASN A 118 -2.42 8.16 24.69
N ASN A 119 -1.74 7.07 25.06
CA ASN A 119 -2.15 6.13 26.10
C ASN A 119 -3.50 5.44 25.88
N LYS A 120 -3.97 5.35 24.64
CA LYS A 120 -5.23 4.69 24.26
C LYS A 120 -5.07 3.82 23.02
N TYR A 121 -5.88 2.78 22.95
CA TYR A 121 -6.02 1.97 21.73
C TYR A 121 -7.12 2.56 20.85
N TYR A 122 -6.86 2.60 19.55
CA TYR A 122 -7.80 3.08 18.54
C TYR A 122 -8.00 2.01 17.48
N LEU A 123 -9.24 1.85 17.03
CA LEU A 123 -9.59 1.07 15.85
C LEU A 123 -9.64 1.99 14.63
N LEU A 124 -9.02 1.57 13.54
CA LEU A 124 -9.20 2.22 12.24
C LEU A 124 -10.50 1.72 11.64
N ILE A 125 -11.48 2.62 11.52
CA ILE A 125 -12.72 2.36 10.80
C ILE A 125 -12.38 2.34 9.31
N ARG A 126 -12.76 1.24 8.64
CA ARG A 126 -12.68 1.07 7.19
C ARG A 126 -13.93 1.61 6.53
#